data_AF-A0A1G8FDT7-F1
#
_entry.id   AF-A0A1G8FDT7-F1
#
_cell.length_a   1.000
_cell.length_b   1.000
_cell.length_c   1.000
_cell.angle_alpha   90.00
_cell.angle_beta   90.00
_cell.angle_gamma   90.00
#
_symmetry.space_group_name_H-M   'P 1'
#
loop_
_entity.id
_entity.type
_entity.pdbx_description
1 polymer ?
#
loop_
_entity_poly.entity_id
_entity_poly.type
_entity_poly.pdbx_seq_one_letter_code
_entity_poly.pdbx_strand_id
1 'polypeptide(L)'
;MTELKLYKSNSKGIKILALCLPFVLIGIWMISEKQNGTFDYYMGWFIASFFGLGIPISIFTLLDKRPQIIINENGIWDRTTKQKEIKWEQIKESYLIDIYNQKFISIVVDETFVFKKNTFSWLNKLNKYVGAQELNINLSQIKIDENKLTDFINHIRVSEKYQRNNLIKNFNSNLLLSTVSNSQKYFAYSLILICMLIVSLSNFYMFWVIMITMGIGGLIARWYRGINNNSNLRKYSELIAYLGFANMVIIGLAFKTYDYTTNKIGIKLTNKIETYKTEYGNYPNEIKTLSEKLNLNLIEKYIADKIVYKKTENEYILELKFLNHNLKEFDNELKEWD
;
A
#
# COMPACT_ATOMS: atom_id res chain seq x y z
N MET A 1 -10.67 34.13 -10.41
CA MET A 1 -10.53 33.19 -11.54
C MET A 1 -10.78 31.78 -11.03
N THR A 2 -11.66 31.01 -11.65
CA THR A 2 -11.90 29.62 -11.22
C THR A 2 -10.82 28.72 -11.82
N GLU A 3 -10.17 27.91 -10.99
CA GLU A 3 -9.13 26.98 -11.44
C GLU A 3 -9.49 25.55 -11.03
N LEU A 4 -9.47 24.63 -11.98
CA LEU A 4 -9.47 23.20 -11.73
C LEU A 4 -8.03 22.72 -11.69
N LYS A 5 -7.59 22.24 -10.51
CA LYS A 5 -6.25 21.73 -10.26
C LYS A 5 -6.30 20.21 -10.17
N LEU A 6 -5.61 19.54 -11.09
CA LEU A 6 -5.47 18.09 -11.08
C LEU A 6 -4.10 17.72 -10.53
N TYR A 7 -4.11 16.96 -9.43
CA TYR A 7 -2.92 16.57 -8.71
C TYR A 7 -2.47 15.17 -9.09
N LYS A 8 -1.16 14.93 -8.95
CA LYS A 8 -0.59 13.60 -9.04
C LYS A 8 -1.14 12.72 -7.91
N SER A 9 -1.44 11.47 -8.26
CA SER A 9 -1.81 10.42 -7.33
C SER A 9 -0.58 9.93 -6.57
N ASN A 10 -0.71 9.91 -5.24
CA ASN A 10 0.30 9.38 -4.34
C ASN A 10 0.47 7.85 -4.46
N SER A 11 -0.39 7.16 -5.21
CA SER A 11 -0.38 5.70 -5.34
C SER A 11 0.96 5.14 -5.83
N LYS A 12 1.65 5.82 -6.75
CA LYS A 12 2.99 5.38 -7.21
C LYS A 12 4.02 5.44 -6.09
N GLY A 13 4.01 6.51 -5.29
CA GLY A 13 4.89 6.64 -4.11
C GLY A 13 4.62 5.54 -3.09
N ILE A 14 3.35 5.28 -2.78
CA ILE A 14 2.96 4.20 -1.84
C ILE A 14 3.40 2.83 -2.38
N LYS A 15 3.20 2.56 -3.68
CA LYS A 15 3.61 1.27 -4.29
C LYS A 15 5.12 1.06 -4.23
N ILE A 16 5.91 2.11 -4.51
CA ILE A 16 7.38 2.04 -4.41
C ILE A 16 7.78 1.78 -2.95
N LEU A 17 7.21 2.53 -2.00
CA LEU A 17 7.48 2.34 -0.57
C LEU A 17 7.14 0.90 -0.12
N ALA A 18 5.94 0.42 -0.45
CA ALA A 18 5.45 -0.90 -0.09
C ALA A 18 6.30 -2.03 -0.72
N LEU A 19 6.83 -1.81 -1.91
CA LEU A 19 7.76 -2.75 -2.56
C LEU A 19 9.12 -2.74 -1.88
N CYS A 20 9.70 -1.56 -1.64
CA CYS A 20 11.07 -1.43 -1.13
C CYS A 20 11.21 -1.81 0.35
N LEU A 21 10.22 -1.47 1.17
CA LEU A 21 10.32 -1.58 2.63
C LEU A 21 10.57 -3.03 3.13
N PRO A 22 9.88 -4.08 2.62
CA PRO A 22 10.20 -5.46 2.98
C PRO A 22 11.64 -5.86 2.63
N PHE A 23 12.14 -5.49 1.45
CA PHE A 23 13.51 -5.83 1.05
C PHE A 23 14.54 -5.12 1.91
N VAL A 24 14.31 -3.85 2.28
CA VAL A 24 15.18 -3.13 3.20
C VAL A 24 15.21 -3.81 4.56
N LEU A 25 14.06 -4.24 5.11
CA LEU A 25 14.00 -4.97 6.37
C LEU A 25 14.73 -6.32 6.30
N ILE A 26 14.57 -7.06 5.20
CA ILE A 26 15.30 -8.32 4.96
C ILE A 26 16.81 -8.06 4.90
N GLY A 27 17.24 -7.03 4.17
CA GLY A 27 18.65 -6.65 4.07
C GLY A 27 19.25 -6.29 5.43
N ILE A 28 18.55 -5.48 6.25
CA ILE A 28 18.98 -5.13 7.60
C ILE A 28 19.06 -6.36 8.51
N TRP A 29 18.07 -7.25 8.42
CA TRP A 29 18.07 -8.52 9.17
C TRP A 29 19.26 -9.40 8.79
N MET A 30 19.56 -9.54 7.49
CA MET A 30 20.74 -10.28 7.02
C MET A 30 22.05 -9.68 7.54
N ILE A 31 22.18 -8.35 7.56
CA ILE A 31 23.36 -7.66 8.11
C ILE A 31 23.50 -7.91 9.62
N SER A 32 22.38 -7.99 10.34
CA SER A 32 22.38 -8.10 11.81
C SER A 32 22.63 -9.54 12.30
N GLU A 33 22.12 -10.54 11.59
CA GLU A 33 22.17 -11.94 12.01
C GLU A 33 23.39 -12.68 11.45
N LYS A 34 23.88 -12.30 10.27
CA LYS A 34 24.93 -13.04 9.56
C LYS A 34 26.31 -12.53 9.93
N GLN A 35 27.24 -13.46 10.08
CA GLN A 35 28.62 -13.16 10.42
C GLN A 35 29.28 -12.31 9.32
N ASN A 36 30.02 -11.29 9.74
CA ASN A 36 30.72 -10.38 8.85
C ASN A 36 31.72 -11.15 7.96
N GLY A 37 31.75 -10.85 6.66
CA GLY A 37 32.57 -11.55 5.66
C GLY A 37 31.87 -12.69 4.93
N THR A 38 30.65 -13.07 5.32
CA THR A 38 29.85 -14.06 4.57
C THR A 38 29.19 -13.43 3.34
N PHE A 39 28.90 -14.24 2.32
CA PHE A 39 28.16 -13.80 1.14
C PHE A 39 26.81 -13.16 1.51
N ASP A 40 26.07 -13.77 2.45
CA ASP A 40 24.80 -13.26 2.92
C ASP A 40 24.92 -11.87 3.57
N TYR A 41 25.99 -11.63 4.34
CA TYR A 41 26.24 -10.32 4.93
C TYR A 41 26.43 -9.22 3.85
N TYR A 42 27.25 -9.49 2.83
CA TYR A 42 27.44 -8.55 1.72
C TYR A 42 26.16 -8.37 0.89
N MET A 43 25.40 -9.45 0.70
CA MET A 43 24.12 -9.39 0.01
C MET A 43 23.10 -8.55 0.79
N GLY A 44 23.10 -8.63 2.12
CA GLY A 44 22.31 -7.76 2.98
C GLY A 44 22.58 -6.27 2.75
N TRP A 45 23.86 -5.88 2.68
CA TRP A 45 24.26 -4.50 2.36
C TRP A 45 23.82 -4.06 0.96
N PHE A 46 23.96 -4.93 -0.05
CA PHE A 46 23.51 -4.65 -1.41
C PHE A 46 21.99 -4.43 -1.47
N ILE A 47 21.20 -5.34 -0.88
CA ILE A 47 19.74 -5.26 -0.84
C ILE A 47 19.30 -4.00 -0.09
N ALA A 48 19.84 -3.77 1.12
CA ALA A 48 19.48 -2.62 1.93
C ALA A 48 19.81 -1.30 1.23
N SER A 49 20.95 -1.20 0.56
CA SER A 49 21.36 0.02 -0.15
C SER A 49 20.54 0.25 -1.42
N PHE A 50 20.37 -0.78 -2.25
CA PHE A 50 19.65 -0.66 -3.52
C PHE A 50 18.16 -0.34 -3.32
N PHE A 51 17.48 -1.10 -2.47
CA PHE A 51 16.07 -0.84 -2.15
C PHE A 51 15.91 0.37 -1.23
N GLY A 52 16.93 0.69 -0.42
CA GLY A 52 16.99 1.88 0.42
C GLY A 52 16.84 3.17 -0.37
N LEU A 53 17.41 3.26 -1.59
CA LEU A 53 17.24 4.41 -2.49
C LEU A 53 15.78 4.61 -2.95
N GLY A 54 14.96 3.56 -2.93
CA GLY A 54 13.54 3.66 -3.24
C GLY A 54 12.75 4.43 -2.18
N ILE A 55 13.21 4.43 -0.92
CA ILE A 55 12.57 5.15 0.19
C ILE A 55 12.56 6.67 -0.03
N PRO A 56 13.70 7.38 -0.23
CA PRO A 56 13.68 8.82 -0.47
C PRO A 56 12.93 9.19 -1.75
N ILE A 57 13.01 8.37 -2.82
CA ILE A 57 12.22 8.58 -4.05
C ILE A 57 10.72 8.50 -3.75
N SER A 58 10.30 7.52 -2.95
CA SER A 58 8.91 7.38 -2.56
C SER A 58 8.43 8.56 -1.71
N ILE A 59 9.22 8.99 -0.72
CA ILE A 59 8.92 10.15 0.13
C ILE A 59 8.80 11.41 -0.71
N PHE A 60 9.76 11.68 -1.59
CA PHE A 60 9.71 12.83 -2.50
C PHE A 60 8.44 12.81 -3.36
N THR A 61 8.06 11.63 -3.86
CA THR A 61 6.83 11.48 -4.66
C THR A 61 5.56 11.70 -3.84
N LEU A 62 5.55 11.30 -2.56
CA LEU A 62 4.43 11.49 -1.65
C LEU A 62 4.28 12.95 -1.18
N LEU A 63 5.40 13.67 -1.06
CA LEU A 63 5.44 15.06 -0.64
C LEU A 63 5.22 16.05 -1.80
N ASP A 64 5.31 15.62 -3.06
CA ASP A 64 5.04 16.48 -4.23
C ASP A 64 3.55 16.80 -4.36
N LYS A 65 3.10 17.83 -3.64
CA LYS A 65 1.71 18.34 -3.65
C LYS A 65 1.44 19.34 -4.78
N ARG A 66 2.36 19.52 -5.73
CA ARG A 66 2.19 20.49 -6.81
C ARG A 66 1.17 19.97 -7.84
N PRO A 67 0.28 20.82 -8.36
CA PRO A 67 -0.66 20.41 -9.40
C PRO A 67 0.12 19.99 -10.66
N GLN A 68 -0.34 18.93 -11.32
CA GLN A 68 0.21 18.50 -12.60
C GLN A 68 -0.45 19.26 -13.74
N ILE A 69 -1.79 19.35 -13.72
CA ILE A 69 -2.58 20.09 -14.71
C ILE A 69 -3.37 21.18 -14.00
N ILE A 70 -3.39 22.36 -14.59
CA ILE A 70 -4.24 23.49 -14.20
C ILE A 70 -5.11 23.85 -15.40
N ILE A 71 -6.42 23.86 -15.19
CA ILE A 71 -7.41 24.25 -16.20
C ILE A 71 -8.15 25.47 -15.68
N ASN A 72 -8.20 26.54 -16.46
CA ASN A 72 -8.84 27.80 -16.07
C ASN A 72 -9.64 28.39 -17.27
N GLU A 73 -10.18 29.59 -17.13
CA GLU A 73 -10.96 30.27 -18.19
C GLU A 73 -10.17 30.64 -19.46
N ASN A 74 -8.83 30.73 -19.37
CA ASN A 74 -7.94 31.11 -20.46
C ASN A 74 -7.38 29.90 -21.20
N GLY A 75 -7.09 28.79 -20.50
CA GLY A 75 -6.52 27.62 -21.14
C GLY A 75 -6.21 26.45 -20.21
N ILE A 76 -5.32 25.58 -20.70
CA ILE A 76 -4.77 24.42 -20.00
C ILE A 76 -3.26 24.58 -19.86
N TRP A 77 -2.76 24.34 -18.65
CA TRP A 77 -1.33 24.21 -18.39
C TRP A 77 -1.02 22.84 -17.81
N ASP A 78 -0.03 22.13 -18.38
CA ASP A 78 0.49 20.88 -17.85
C ASP A 78 1.99 21.01 -17.56
N ARG A 79 2.35 20.78 -16.30
CA ARG A 79 3.72 20.79 -15.79
C ARG A 79 4.64 19.82 -16.55
N THR A 80 4.13 18.69 -17.04
CA THR A 80 4.94 17.64 -17.67
C THR A 80 5.37 17.97 -19.09
N THR A 81 4.56 18.76 -19.80
CA THR A 81 4.85 19.19 -21.19
C THR A 81 6.00 20.21 -21.25
N LYS A 82 6.29 20.90 -20.14
CA LYS A 82 7.22 22.05 -20.06
C LYS A 82 6.88 23.21 -21.00
N GLN A 83 5.68 23.22 -21.58
CA GLN A 83 5.21 24.28 -22.48
C GLN A 83 4.60 25.46 -21.69
N LYS A 84 4.24 26.54 -22.39
CA LYS A 84 3.38 27.59 -21.80
C LYS A 84 1.94 27.09 -21.74
N GLU A 85 1.10 27.81 -21.02
CA GLU A 85 -0.35 27.60 -21.05
C GLU A 85 -0.86 27.61 -22.50
N ILE A 86 -1.63 26.59 -22.85
CA ILE A 86 -2.26 26.43 -24.16
C ILE A 86 -3.63 27.10 -24.04
N LYS A 87 -3.84 28.21 -24.75
CA LYS A 87 -5.12 28.92 -24.68
C LYS A 87 -6.22 28.12 -25.37
N TRP A 88 -7.44 28.24 -24.89
CA TRP A 88 -8.58 27.53 -25.48
C TRP A 88 -8.77 27.82 -26.96
N GLU A 89 -8.54 29.06 -27.37
CA GLU A 89 -8.68 29.51 -28.76
C GLU A 89 -7.68 28.82 -29.71
N GLN A 90 -6.57 28.30 -29.16
CA GLN A 90 -5.51 27.63 -29.92
C GLN A 90 -5.75 26.13 -30.07
N ILE A 91 -6.73 25.57 -29.36
CA ILE A 91 -7.00 24.12 -29.34
C ILE A 91 -8.03 23.78 -30.42
N LYS A 92 -7.58 23.06 -31.46
CA LYS A 92 -8.44 22.57 -32.55
C LYS A 92 -9.26 21.36 -32.17
N GLU A 93 -8.71 20.45 -31.36
CA GLU A 93 -9.39 19.28 -30.79
C GLU A 93 -8.49 18.57 -29.78
N SER A 94 -9.06 17.64 -29.03
CA SER A 94 -8.33 16.73 -28.16
C SER A 94 -8.88 15.31 -28.28
N TYR A 95 -8.00 14.32 -28.21
CA TYR A 95 -8.39 12.92 -28.26
C TYR A 95 -7.49 12.06 -27.37
N LEU A 96 -8.02 10.93 -26.94
CA LEU A 96 -7.32 10.00 -26.07
C LEU A 96 -6.44 9.04 -26.89
N ILE A 97 -5.20 8.86 -26.44
CA ILE A 97 -4.27 7.87 -26.99
C ILE A 97 -3.73 6.98 -25.87
N ASP A 98 -3.40 5.74 -26.22
CA ASP A 98 -2.76 4.79 -25.32
C ASP A 98 -1.42 4.35 -25.91
N ILE A 99 -0.34 4.61 -25.17
CA ILE A 99 1.02 4.24 -25.56
C ILE A 99 1.60 3.40 -24.43
N TYR A 100 1.88 2.12 -24.69
CA TYR A 100 2.40 1.18 -23.71
C TYR A 100 1.58 1.12 -22.40
N ASN A 101 0.25 1.06 -22.51
CA ASN A 101 -0.67 1.02 -21.38
C ASN A 101 -0.60 2.30 -20.49
N GLN A 102 -0.15 3.40 -21.08
CA GLN A 102 -0.19 4.74 -20.50
C GLN A 102 -1.14 5.60 -21.33
N LYS A 103 -2.13 6.17 -20.65
CA LYS A 103 -3.12 7.05 -21.27
C LYS A 103 -2.60 8.48 -21.37
N PHE A 104 -2.80 9.08 -22.53
CA PHE A 104 -2.51 10.49 -22.77
C PHE A 104 -3.72 11.17 -23.43
N ILE A 105 -3.89 12.46 -23.19
CA ILE A 105 -4.73 13.32 -24.02
C ILE A 105 -3.81 14.03 -25.01
N SER A 106 -3.96 13.71 -26.28
CA SER A 106 -3.29 14.42 -27.36
C SER A 106 -4.07 15.71 -27.65
N ILE A 107 -3.38 16.84 -27.68
CA ILE A 107 -3.98 18.15 -27.98
C ILE A 107 -3.49 18.57 -29.36
N VAL A 108 -4.44 18.76 -30.28
CA VAL A 108 -4.17 19.35 -31.58
C VAL A 108 -4.30 20.87 -31.45
N VAL A 109 -3.22 21.58 -31.73
CA VAL A 109 -3.18 23.04 -31.68
C VAL A 109 -3.12 23.65 -33.08
N ASP A 110 -3.53 24.89 -33.21
CA ASP A 110 -3.32 25.68 -34.42
C ASP A 110 -1.89 26.23 -34.54
N GLU A 111 -1.63 26.89 -35.66
CA GLU A 111 -0.33 27.45 -36.01
C GLU A 111 0.09 28.63 -35.13
N THR A 112 -0.84 29.22 -34.37
CA THR A 112 -0.55 30.34 -33.46
C THR A 112 0.17 29.89 -32.19
N PHE A 113 0.15 28.59 -31.90
CA PHE A 113 0.84 28.03 -30.74
C PHE A 113 2.33 27.85 -31.02
N VAL A 114 3.17 28.61 -30.30
CA VAL A 114 4.63 28.50 -30.41
C VAL A 114 5.15 27.51 -29.39
N PHE A 115 5.63 26.37 -29.90
CA PHE A 115 6.31 25.37 -29.09
C PHE A 115 7.64 25.90 -28.54
N LYS A 116 7.88 25.70 -27.24
CA LYS A 116 9.24 25.79 -26.71
C LYS A 116 10.06 24.66 -27.31
N LYS A 117 11.22 24.99 -27.89
CA LYS A 117 12.15 24.02 -28.50
C LYS A 117 12.38 22.85 -27.55
N ASN A 118 12.06 21.65 -28.02
CA ASN A 118 12.48 20.40 -27.39
C ASN A 118 13.96 20.16 -27.71
N THR A 119 14.77 19.85 -26.71
CA THR A 119 16.23 19.63 -26.87
C THR A 119 16.59 18.41 -27.71
N PHE A 120 15.63 17.55 -28.06
CA PHE A 120 15.86 16.29 -28.78
C PHE A 120 14.91 16.14 -29.97
N SER A 121 15.34 16.58 -31.15
CA SER A 121 14.57 16.54 -32.40
C SER A 121 14.13 15.13 -32.84
N TRP A 122 14.82 14.08 -32.38
CA TRP A 122 14.48 12.68 -32.70
C TRP A 122 13.14 12.23 -32.08
N LEU A 123 12.74 12.81 -30.93
CA LEU A 123 11.50 12.46 -30.23
C LEU A 123 10.28 12.90 -31.03
N ASN A 124 10.40 14.01 -31.77
CA ASN A 124 9.31 14.51 -32.62
C ASN A 124 9.03 13.55 -33.79
N LYS A 125 10.04 12.82 -34.29
CA LYS A 125 9.84 11.78 -35.31
C LYS A 125 9.13 10.56 -34.73
N LEU A 126 9.53 10.12 -33.53
CA LEU A 126 8.91 8.98 -32.84
C LEU A 126 7.45 9.24 -32.45
N ASN A 127 7.12 10.46 -32.00
CA ASN A 127 5.74 10.82 -31.64
C ASN A 127 4.78 10.66 -32.83
N LYS A 128 5.20 11.10 -34.04
CA LYS A 128 4.39 10.96 -35.26
C LYS A 128 4.10 9.49 -35.64
N TYR A 129 5.05 8.57 -35.40
CA TYR A 129 4.86 7.14 -35.70
C TYR A 129 3.84 6.46 -34.79
N VAL A 130 3.62 6.98 -33.58
CA VAL A 130 2.67 6.41 -32.60
C VAL A 130 1.32 7.16 -32.61
N GLY A 131 1.09 8.04 -33.59
CA GLY A 131 -0.12 8.86 -33.68
C GLY A 131 -0.23 9.94 -32.59
N ALA A 132 0.87 10.22 -31.89
CA ALA A 132 0.96 11.20 -30.83
C ALA A 132 1.32 12.58 -31.41
N GLN A 133 0.58 13.62 -31.02
CA GLN A 133 0.89 15.00 -31.39
C GLN A 133 2.11 15.51 -30.63
N GLU A 134 2.56 16.72 -30.96
CA GLU A 134 3.66 17.38 -30.23
C GLU A 134 3.26 17.79 -28.80
N LEU A 135 1.95 17.89 -28.51
CA LEU A 135 1.38 18.11 -27.17
C LEU A 135 0.60 16.88 -26.70
N ASN A 136 1.16 16.16 -25.72
CA ASN A 136 0.47 15.07 -25.06
C ASN A 136 0.47 15.30 -23.54
N ILE A 137 -0.72 15.36 -22.96
CA ILE A 137 -0.92 15.45 -21.52
C ILE A 137 -0.94 14.04 -20.95
N ASN A 138 0.01 13.73 -20.07
CA ASN A 138 0.12 12.40 -19.45
C ASN A 138 -0.90 12.23 -18.31
N LEU A 139 -1.82 11.28 -18.44
CA LEU A 139 -2.84 11.00 -17.41
C LEU A 139 -2.47 9.86 -16.46
N SER A 140 -1.40 9.11 -16.71
CA SER A 140 -1.01 7.91 -15.93
C SER A 140 -0.75 8.17 -14.44
N GLN A 141 -0.65 9.44 -14.05
CA GLN A 141 -0.37 9.88 -12.69
C GLN A 141 -1.54 10.64 -12.08
N ILE A 142 -2.65 10.87 -12.79
CA ILE A 142 -3.77 11.68 -12.32
C ILE A 142 -4.97 10.76 -12.08
N LYS A 143 -5.68 10.96 -10.96
CA LYS A 143 -6.87 10.18 -10.64
C LYS A 143 -8.11 10.84 -11.25
N ILE A 144 -8.32 10.62 -12.55
CA ILE A 144 -9.46 11.15 -13.29
C ILE A 144 -9.91 10.17 -14.37
N ASP A 145 -11.19 10.18 -14.70
CA ASP A 145 -11.73 9.46 -15.85
C ASP A 145 -11.24 10.15 -17.13
N GLU A 146 -10.44 9.42 -17.91
CA GLU A 146 -9.71 9.98 -19.04
C GLU A 146 -10.64 10.39 -20.19
N ASN A 147 -11.73 9.66 -20.40
CA ASN A 147 -12.74 9.99 -21.40
C ASN A 147 -13.49 11.26 -20.99
N LYS A 148 -13.97 11.32 -19.73
CA LYS A 148 -14.68 12.50 -19.22
C LYS A 148 -13.82 13.76 -19.27
N LEU A 149 -12.52 13.65 -18.97
CA LEU A 149 -11.62 14.80 -19.09
C LEU A 149 -11.44 15.23 -20.54
N THR A 150 -11.30 14.29 -21.47
CA THR A 150 -11.19 14.58 -22.92
C THR A 150 -12.46 15.25 -23.43
N ASP A 151 -13.63 14.72 -23.10
CA ASP A 151 -14.93 15.30 -23.47
C ASP A 151 -15.10 16.70 -22.89
N PHE A 152 -14.70 16.90 -21.63
CA PHE A 152 -14.71 18.21 -20.98
C PHE A 152 -13.81 19.22 -21.71
N ILE A 153 -12.59 18.82 -22.09
CA ILE A 153 -11.66 19.69 -22.86
C ILE A 153 -12.25 20.05 -24.23
N ASN A 154 -12.85 19.08 -24.93
CA ASN A 154 -13.51 19.32 -26.19
C ASN A 154 -14.76 20.21 -26.08
N HIS A 155 -15.47 20.14 -24.96
CA HIS A 155 -16.64 20.98 -24.71
C HIS A 155 -16.23 22.42 -24.35
N ILE A 156 -15.26 22.59 -23.45
CA ILE A 156 -14.88 23.92 -22.96
C ILE A 156 -14.15 24.74 -24.04
N ARG A 157 -13.40 24.11 -24.96
CA ARG A 157 -12.68 24.83 -26.03
C ARG A 157 -13.62 25.62 -26.94
N VAL A 158 -14.81 25.09 -27.23
CA VAL A 158 -15.82 25.73 -28.10
C VAL A 158 -16.75 26.67 -27.33
N SER A 159 -16.67 26.70 -26.01
CA SER A 159 -17.53 27.53 -25.17
C SER A 159 -17.03 28.98 -25.04
N GLU A 160 -17.97 29.89 -24.87
CA GLU A 160 -17.69 31.32 -24.69
C GLU A 160 -17.01 31.58 -23.33
N LYS A 161 -16.14 32.60 -23.28
CA LYS A 161 -15.29 32.87 -22.11
C LYS A 161 -16.07 33.00 -20.78
N TYR A 162 -17.25 33.60 -20.79
CA TYR A 162 -18.06 33.76 -19.57
C TYR A 162 -18.69 32.43 -19.08
N GLN A 163 -18.92 31.47 -19.99
CA GLN A 163 -19.49 30.15 -19.66
C GLN A 163 -18.44 29.20 -19.07
N ARG A 164 -17.17 29.33 -19.49
CA ARG A 164 -16.06 28.46 -19.07
C ARG A 164 -15.94 28.32 -17.56
N ASN A 165 -16.09 29.42 -16.82
CA ASN A 165 -16.02 29.39 -15.36
C ASN A 165 -17.08 28.47 -14.73
N ASN A 166 -18.31 28.48 -15.25
CA ASN A 166 -19.39 27.63 -14.76
C ASN A 166 -19.14 26.16 -15.12
N LEU A 167 -18.66 25.89 -16.33
CA LEU A 167 -18.27 24.54 -16.75
C LEU A 167 -17.17 23.96 -15.86
N ILE A 168 -16.13 24.75 -15.54
CA ILE A 168 -15.04 24.37 -14.65
C ILE A 168 -15.56 24.06 -13.23
N LYS A 169 -16.45 24.92 -12.68
CA LYS A 169 -17.05 24.70 -11.36
C LYS A 169 -17.86 23.40 -11.30
N ASN A 170 -18.72 23.17 -12.30
CA ASN A 170 -19.57 22.00 -12.38
C ASN A 170 -18.76 20.70 -12.56
N PHE A 171 -17.70 20.75 -13.36
CA PHE A 171 -16.81 19.60 -13.51
C PHE A 171 -16.05 19.31 -12.20
N ASN A 172 -15.55 20.34 -11.53
CA ASN A 172 -14.83 20.20 -10.26
C ASN A 172 -15.74 19.64 -9.14
N SER A 173 -16.98 20.10 -9.03
CA SER A 173 -17.93 19.58 -8.04
C SER A 173 -18.25 18.10 -8.26
N ASN A 174 -18.47 17.69 -9.51
CA ASN A 174 -18.66 16.28 -9.89
C ASN A 174 -17.43 15.42 -9.55
N LEU A 175 -16.23 15.95 -9.75
CA LEU A 175 -14.98 15.26 -9.40
C LEU A 175 -14.84 15.08 -7.89
N LEU A 176 -15.17 16.09 -7.09
CA LEU A 176 -15.17 16.00 -5.62
C LEU A 176 -16.17 14.95 -5.11
N LEU A 177 -17.40 14.93 -5.64
CA LEU A 177 -18.41 13.92 -5.31
C LEU A 177 -17.90 12.49 -5.55
N SER A 178 -17.26 12.26 -6.71
CA SER A 178 -16.68 10.95 -7.03
C SER A 178 -15.53 10.54 -6.10
N THR A 179 -14.78 11.52 -5.56
CA THR A 179 -13.67 11.27 -4.64
C THR A 179 -14.17 10.84 -3.27
N VAL A 180 -15.22 11.48 -2.76
CA VAL A 180 -15.88 11.09 -1.50
C VAL A 180 -16.40 9.66 -1.57
N SER A 181 -17.08 9.29 -2.67
CA SER A 181 -17.54 7.92 -2.91
C SER A 181 -16.39 6.90 -2.89
N ASN A 182 -15.22 7.25 -3.43
CA ASN A 182 -14.07 6.36 -3.39
C ASN A 182 -13.45 6.21 -1.99
N SER A 183 -13.48 7.24 -1.14
CA SER A 183 -13.02 7.15 0.25
C SER A 183 -13.83 6.12 1.04
N GLN A 184 -15.16 6.14 0.87
CA GLN A 184 -16.07 5.17 1.50
C GLN A 184 -15.73 3.72 1.12
N LYS A 185 -15.30 3.46 -0.12
CA LYS A 185 -14.87 2.13 -0.57
C LYS A 185 -13.63 1.65 0.18
N TYR A 186 -12.63 2.51 0.39
CA TYR A 186 -11.42 2.12 1.14
C TYR A 186 -11.74 1.82 2.60
N PHE A 187 -12.63 2.59 3.22
CA PHE A 187 -13.11 2.31 4.57
C PHE A 187 -13.82 0.95 4.63
N ALA A 188 -14.69 0.66 3.68
CA ALA A 188 -15.36 -0.65 3.58
C ALA A 188 -14.35 -1.80 3.40
N TYR A 189 -13.34 -1.64 2.54
CA TYR A 189 -12.30 -2.66 2.37
C TYR A 189 -11.47 -2.88 3.64
N SER A 190 -11.16 -1.83 4.39
CA SER A 190 -10.48 -1.95 5.68
C SER A 190 -11.33 -2.72 6.69
N LEU A 191 -12.64 -2.44 6.75
CA LEU A 191 -13.56 -3.16 7.64
C LEU A 191 -13.65 -4.64 7.24
N ILE A 192 -13.73 -4.94 5.94
CA ILE A 192 -13.72 -6.31 5.42
C ILE A 192 -12.44 -7.03 5.82
N LEU A 193 -11.26 -6.39 5.70
CA LEU A 193 -9.99 -6.98 6.12
C LEU A 193 -9.96 -7.30 7.63
N ILE A 194 -10.48 -6.40 8.48
CA ILE A 194 -10.57 -6.65 9.93
C ILE A 194 -11.50 -7.84 10.22
N CYS A 195 -12.67 -7.90 9.57
CA CYS A 195 -13.58 -9.04 9.70
C CYS A 195 -12.92 -10.35 9.23
N MET A 196 -12.24 -10.33 8.08
CA MET A 196 -11.52 -11.50 7.57
C MET A 196 -10.42 -11.96 8.53
N LEU A 197 -9.69 -11.03 9.15
CA LEU A 197 -8.67 -11.34 10.14
C LEU A 197 -9.27 -12.04 11.36
N ILE A 198 -10.34 -11.48 11.93
CA ILE A 198 -11.03 -12.05 13.10
C ILE A 198 -11.55 -13.45 12.77
N VAL A 199 -12.21 -13.61 11.61
CA VAL A 199 -12.71 -14.91 11.14
C VAL A 199 -11.58 -15.92 10.97
N SER A 200 -10.45 -15.51 10.39
CA SER A 200 -9.30 -16.39 10.17
C SER A 200 -8.64 -16.83 11.48
N LEU A 201 -8.58 -15.95 12.48
CA LEU A 201 -8.02 -16.27 13.80
C LEU A 201 -9.00 -17.10 14.66
N SER A 202 -10.29 -17.06 14.37
CA SER A 202 -11.30 -17.79 15.15
C SER A 202 -11.31 -19.29 14.89
N ASN A 203 -11.04 -19.71 13.64
CA ASN A 203 -11.16 -21.11 13.23
C ASN A 203 -10.24 -21.42 12.05
N PHE A 204 -9.41 -22.45 12.21
CA PHE A 204 -8.50 -22.93 11.16
C PHE A 204 -9.20 -23.29 9.85
N TYR A 205 -10.42 -23.86 9.92
CA TYR A 205 -11.22 -24.15 8.73
C TYR A 205 -11.61 -22.87 7.98
N MET A 206 -11.96 -21.80 8.70
CA MET A 206 -12.32 -20.52 8.08
C MET A 206 -11.13 -19.86 7.39
N PHE A 207 -9.93 -19.97 7.97
CA PHE A 207 -8.69 -19.55 7.32
C PHE A 207 -8.51 -20.26 5.97
N TRP A 208 -8.63 -21.60 5.93
CA TRP A 208 -8.51 -22.35 4.68
C TRP A 208 -9.55 -21.98 3.63
N VAL A 209 -10.80 -21.77 4.03
CA VAL A 209 -11.87 -21.31 3.12
C VAL A 209 -11.47 -19.98 2.46
N ILE A 210 -10.94 -19.03 3.23
CA ILE A 210 -10.45 -17.75 2.69
C ILE A 210 -9.29 -17.96 1.71
N MET A 211 -8.33 -18.82 2.05
CA MET A 211 -7.17 -19.11 1.21
C MET A 211 -7.56 -19.78 -0.12
N ILE A 212 -8.49 -20.73 -0.09
CA ILE A 212 -9.02 -21.39 -1.29
C ILE A 212 -9.77 -20.38 -2.15
N THR A 213 -10.64 -19.57 -1.55
CA THR A 213 -11.42 -18.53 -2.25
C THR A 213 -10.50 -17.50 -2.92
N MET A 214 -9.44 -17.09 -2.23
CA MET A 214 -8.38 -16.24 -2.78
C MET A 214 -7.71 -16.89 -4.01
N GLY A 215 -7.34 -18.17 -3.90
CA GLY A 215 -6.72 -18.94 -4.99
C GLY A 215 -7.61 -19.01 -6.24
N ILE A 216 -8.90 -19.33 -6.05
CA ILE A 216 -9.91 -19.35 -7.11
C ILE A 216 -10.04 -17.95 -7.75
N GLY A 217 -10.15 -16.90 -6.94
CA GLY A 217 -10.20 -15.52 -7.41
C GLY A 217 -8.98 -15.13 -8.25
N GLY A 218 -7.77 -15.51 -7.81
CA GLY A 218 -6.53 -15.27 -8.54
C GLY A 218 -6.48 -15.99 -9.90
N LEU A 219 -6.96 -17.23 -9.97
CA LEU A 219 -7.05 -17.99 -11.21
C LEU A 219 -8.03 -17.36 -12.20
N ILE A 220 -9.24 -17.00 -11.73
CA ILE A 220 -10.25 -16.34 -12.59
C ILE A 220 -9.71 -15.00 -13.10
N ALA A 221 -9.14 -14.18 -12.23
CA ALA A 221 -8.54 -12.90 -12.62
C ALA A 221 -7.46 -13.06 -13.70
N ARG A 222 -6.60 -14.08 -13.56
CA ARG A 222 -5.53 -14.38 -14.51
C ARG A 222 -6.08 -14.89 -15.85
N TRP A 223 -7.09 -15.74 -15.84
CA TRP A 223 -7.73 -16.26 -17.06
C TRP A 223 -8.32 -15.14 -17.92
N TYR A 224 -8.96 -14.15 -17.27
CA TYR A 224 -9.54 -13.00 -17.96
C TYR A 224 -8.52 -11.91 -18.36
N ARG A 225 -7.21 -12.09 -18.08
CA ARG A 225 -6.17 -11.11 -18.43
C ARG A 225 -5.87 -11.07 -19.94
N GLY A 226 -6.10 -12.16 -20.66
CA GLY A 226 -5.86 -12.27 -22.11
C GLY A 226 -7.06 -11.91 -22.99
N ILE A 227 -8.24 -11.70 -22.40
CA ILE A 227 -9.47 -11.37 -23.11
C ILE A 227 -9.74 -9.87 -22.91
N ASN A 228 -10.14 -9.16 -23.97
CA ASN A 228 -10.34 -7.71 -24.00
C ASN A 228 -11.56 -7.23 -23.14
N ASN A 229 -11.90 -7.93 -22.07
CA ASN A 229 -13.13 -7.74 -21.33
C ASN A 229 -12.91 -7.05 -19.98
N ASN A 230 -13.51 -5.87 -19.87
CA ASN A 230 -13.82 -5.16 -18.64
C ASN A 230 -14.95 -5.87 -17.87
N SER A 231 -14.85 -7.21 -17.70
CA SER A 231 -15.91 -7.98 -17.07
C SER A 231 -15.93 -7.69 -15.56
N ASN A 232 -17.12 -7.43 -15.02
CA ASN A 232 -17.30 -7.27 -13.58
C ASN A 232 -16.74 -8.48 -12.81
N LEU A 233 -16.86 -9.68 -13.40
CA LEU A 233 -16.28 -10.91 -12.85
C LEU A 233 -14.77 -10.77 -12.60
N ARG A 234 -13.99 -10.35 -13.60
CA ARG A 234 -12.53 -10.16 -13.44
C ARG A 234 -12.22 -9.18 -12.31
N LYS A 235 -12.93 -8.05 -12.27
CA LYS A 235 -12.71 -7.01 -11.26
C LYS A 235 -12.97 -7.51 -9.84
N TYR A 236 -14.04 -8.27 -9.64
CA TYR A 236 -14.34 -8.87 -8.33
C TYR A 236 -13.37 -9.99 -7.98
N SER A 237 -12.98 -10.82 -8.94
CA SER A 237 -11.98 -11.87 -8.74
C SER A 237 -10.60 -11.32 -8.38
N GLU A 238 -10.15 -10.24 -9.03
CA GLU A 238 -8.92 -9.51 -8.66
C GLU A 238 -9.02 -8.97 -7.23
N LEU A 239 -10.16 -8.36 -6.87
CA LEU A 239 -10.37 -7.82 -5.53
C LEU A 239 -10.33 -8.93 -4.46
N ILE A 240 -10.98 -10.07 -4.70
CA ILE A 240 -10.96 -11.23 -3.80
C ILE A 240 -9.53 -11.73 -3.60
N ALA A 241 -8.75 -11.86 -4.68
CA ALA A 241 -7.36 -12.28 -4.61
C ALA A 241 -6.51 -11.30 -3.78
N TYR A 242 -6.67 -9.99 -4.01
CA TYR A 242 -5.93 -8.97 -3.25
C TYR A 242 -6.29 -8.93 -1.77
N LEU A 243 -7.59 -9.00 -1.44
CA LEU A 243 -8.04 -9.00 -0.03
C LEU A 243 -7.59 -10.26 0.70
N GLY A 244 -7.69 -11.43 0.07
CA GLY A 244 -7.20 -12.69 0.64
C GLY A 244 -5.69 -12.66 0.88
N PHE A 245 -4.91 -12.14 -0.09
CA PHE A 245 -3.46 -12.04 0.05
C PHE A 245 -3.08 -11.06 1.18
N ALA A 246 -3.72 -9.89 1.23
CA ALA A 246 -3.50 -8.93 2.30
C ALA A 246 -3.83 -9.54 3.68
N ASN A 247 -4.94 -10.29 3.78
CA ASN A 247 -5.31 -11.00 5.00
C ASN A 247 -4.25 -12.04 5.41
N MET A 248 -3.72 -12.83 4.47
CA MET A 248 -2.63 -13.79 4.72
C MET A 248 -1.38 -13.10 5.29
N VAL A 249 -0.96 -11.97 4.70
CA VAL A 249 0.20 -11.20 5.19
C VAL A 249 -0.06 -10.66 6.60
N ILE A 250 -1.24 -10.10 6.85
CA ILE A 250 -1.62 -9.57 8.18
C ILE A 250 -1.63 -10.69 9.23
N ILE A 251 -2.15 -11.87 8.90
CA ILE A 251 -2.14 -13.04 9.78
C ILE A 251 -0.71 -13.46 10.11
N GLY A 252 0.16 -13.57 9.11
CA GLY A 252 1.57 -13.92 9.34
C GLY A 252 2.28 -12.90 10.24
N LEU A 253 2.03 -11.61 10.04
CA LEU A 253 2.52 -10.56 10.93
C LEU A 253 1.94 -10.67 12.34
N ALA A 254 0.66 -11.02 12.48
CA ALA A 254 0.01 -11.20 13.78
C ALA A 254 0.64 -12.37 14.54
N PHE A 255 0.86 -13.52 13.89
CA PHE A 255 1.56 -14.67 14.49
C PHE A 255 2.96 -14.29 14.95
N LYS A 256 3.79 -13.74 14.06
CA LYS A 256 5.17 -13.37 14.40
C LYS A 256 5.25 -12.35 15.54
N THR A 257 4.33 -11.38 15.56
CA THR A 257 4.25 -10.39 16.64
C THR A 257 3.81 -11.03 17.95
N TYR A 258 2.85 -11.94 17.89
CA TYR A 258 2.36 -12.69 19.05
C TYR A 258 3.48 -13.55 19.64
N ASP A 259 4.16 -14.36 18.83
CA ASP A 259 5.27 -15.24 19.24
C ASP A 259 6.41 -14.44 19.89
N TYR A 260 6.81 -13.32 19.27
CA TYR A 260 7.82 -12.44 19.84
C TYR A 260 7.39 -11.90 21.22
N THR A 261 6.13 -11.48 21.34
CA THR A 261 5.59 -10.92 22.59
C THR A 261 5.47 -11.99 23.66
N THR A 262 5.02 -13.19 23.32
CA THR A 262 4.84 -14.31 24.26
C THR A 262 6.19 -14.82 24.75
N ASN A 263 7.20 -14.96 23.88
CA ASN A 263 8.58 -15.30 24.28
C ASN A 263 9.14 -14.28 25.26
N LYS A 264 8.99 -12.99 24.97
CA LYS A 264 9.43 -11.90 25.86
C LYS A 264 8.76 -11.97 27.23
N ILE A 265 7.47 -12.31 27.29
CA ILE A 265 6.73 -12.47 28.55
C ILE A 265 7.19 -13.72 29.30
N GLY A 266 7.36 -14.86 28.60
CA GLY A 266 7.87 -16.10 29.17
C GLY A 266 9.21 -15.87 29.86
N ILE A 267 10.18 -15.24 29.18
CA ILE A 267 11.49 -14.87 29.74
C ILE A 267 11.34 -14.01 31.01
N LYS A 268 10.48 -12.97 30.96
CA LYS A 268 10.26 -12.09 32.12
C LYS A 268 9.67 -12.83 33.31
N LEU A 269 8.72 -13.73 33.07
CA LEU A 269 8.08 -14.53 34.11
C LEU A 269 9.05 -15.55 34.70
N THR A 270 9.72 -16.35 33.86
CA THR A 270 10.77 -17.30 34.26
C THR A 270 11.82 -16.64 35.12
N ASN A 271 12.40 -15.50 34.69
CA ASN A 271 13.39 -14.78 35.48
C ASN A 271 12.85 -14.38 36.86
N LYS A 272 11.58 -13.98 36.94
CA LYS A 272 10.96 -13.56 38.21
C LYS A 272 10.64 -14.73 39.12
N ILE A 273 10.23 -15.87 38.55
CA ILE A 273 9.99 -17.12 39.27
C ILE A 273 11.31 -17.65 39.86
N GLU A 274 12.39 -17.65 39.07
CA GLU A 274 13.71 -18.07 39.55
C GLU A 274 14.24 -17.14 40.64
N THR A 275 14.10 -15.81 40.48
CA THR A 275 14.46 -14.86 41.53
C THR A 275 13.69 -15.14 42.83
N TYR A 276 12.39 -15.41 42.73
CA TYR A 276 11.57 -15.77 43.89
C TYR A 276 12.06 -17.07 44.56
N LYS A 277 12.39 -18.10 43.77
CA LYS A 277 12.95 -19.35 44.28
C LYS A 277 14.25 -19.11 45.04
N THR A 278 15.15 -18.26 44.52
CA THR A 278 16.41 -17.94 45.18
C THR A 278 16.22 -17.15 46.49
N GLU A 279 15.20 -16.30 46.58
CA GLU A 279 14.92 -15.48 47.77
C GLU A 279 14.20 -16.27 48.88
N TYR A 280 13.28 -17.16 48.52
CA TYR A 280 12.36 -17.82 49.45
C TYR A 280 12.55 -19.34 49.56
N GLY A 281 13.47 -19.93 48.77
CA GLY A 281 13.81 -21.35 48.78
C GLY A 281 12.80 -22.27 48.06
N ASN A 282 11.64 -21.76 47.64
CA ASN A 282 10.57 -22.53 46.99
C ASN A 282 9.93 -21.75 45.84
N TYR A 283 9.29 -22.47 44.91
CA TYR A 283 8.53 -21.86 43.82
C TYR A 283 7.22 -21.19 44.31
N PRO A 284 6.83 -20.04 43.72
CA PRO A 284 5.64 -19.30 44.12
C PRO A 284 4.38 -20.15 43.95
N ASN A 285 3.40 -20.01 44.85
CA ASN A 285 2.13 -20.73 44.72
C ASN A 285 1.30 -20.24 43.53
N GLU A 286 1.41 -18.95 43.19
CA GLU A 286 0.68 -18.31 42.10
C GLU A 286 1.58 -17.29 41.37
N ILE A 287 1.50 -17.26 40.05
CA ILE A 287 2.26 -16.28 39.23
C ILE A 287 1.54 -14.94 39.07
N LYS A 288 0.25 -14.85 39.39
CA LYS A 288 -0.57 -13.66 39.12
C LYS A 288 -0.03 -12.44 39.87
N THR A 289 0.32 -12.61 41.13
CA THR A 289 0.93 -11.57 41.98
C THR A 289 2.33 -11.16 41.51
N LEU A 290 3.06 -12.05 40.81
CA LEU A 290 4.35 -11.75 40.19
C LEU A 290 4.17 -11.00 38.87
N SER A 291 3.16 -11.39 38.07
CA SER A 291 2.84 -10.71 36.81
C SER A 291 2.34 -9.28 37.01
N GLU A 292 1.62 -9.00 38.10
CA GLU A 292 1.16 -7.64 38.44
C GLU A 292 2.32 -6.70 38.78
N LYS A 293 3.45 -7.25 39.25
CA LYS A 293 4.68 -6.50 39.50
C LYS A 293 5.51 -6.28 38.22
N LEU A 294 5.17 -6.95 37.13
CA LEU A 294 5.78 -6.69 35.83
C LEU A 294 5.09 -5.47 35.22
N ASN A 295 5.87 -4.46 34.83
CA ASN A 295 5.39 -3.29 34.07
C ASN A 295 5.02 -3.70 32.63
N LEU A 296 3.95 -4.49 32.49
CA LEU A 296 3.43 -4.98 31.22
C LEU A 296 2.44 -3.98 30.61
N ASN A 297 2.48 -3.83 29.30
CA ASN A 297 1.44 -3.07 28.59
C ASN A 297 0.12 -3.87 28.51
N LEU A 298 -0.95 -3.27 27.98
CA LEU A 298 -2.27 -3.90 27.90
C LEU A 298 -2.29 -5.25 27.16
N ILE A 299 -1.54 -5.36 26.06
CA ILE A 299 -1.48 -6.59 25.24
C ILE A 299 -0.64 -7.65 25.98
N GLU A 300 0.49 -7.23 26.54
CA GLU A 300 1.37 -8.12 27.31
C GLU A 300 0.63 -8.67 28.54
N LYS A 301 -0.18 -7.85 29.21
CA LYS A 301 -1.01 -8.26 30.35
C LYS A 301 -2.07 -9.28 29.93
N TYR A 302 -2.78 -9.03 28.83
CA TYR A 302 -3.77 -9.99 28.29
C TYR A 302 -3.17 -11.36 27.98
N ILE A 303 -1.93 -11.39 27.46
CA ILE A 303 -1.21 -12.63 27.19
C ILE A 303 -0.78 -13.30 28.50
N ALA A 304 -0.19 -12.54 29.42
CA ALA A 304 0.25 -13.05 30.72
C ALA A 304 -0.90 -13.69 31.52
N ASP A 305 -2.10 -13.09 31.48
CA ASP A 305 -3.30 -13.61 32.14
C ASP A 305 -3.79 -14.95 31.57
N LYS A 306 -3.33 -15.34 30.37
CA LYS A 306 -3.65 -16.63 29.73
C LYS A 306 -2.60 -17.71 29.98
N ILE A 307 -1.45 -17.37 30.57
CA ILE A 307 -0.41 -18.35 30.87
C ILE A 307 -0.87 -19.18 32.07
N VAL A 308 -0.93 -20.49 31.87
CA VAL A 308 -1.23 -21.46 32.91
C VAL A 308 0.08 -21.83 33.59
N TYR A 309 0.13 -21.64 34.90
CA TYR A 309 1.26 -22.03 35.74
C TYR A 309 0.95 -23.30 36.49
N LYS A 310 1.84 -24.28 36.39
CA LYS A 310 1.81 -25.52 37.19
C LYS A 310 3.12 -25.65 37.93
N LYS A 311 3.08 -26.15 39.16
CA LYS A 311 4.28 -26.41 39.94
C LYS A 311 4.28 -27.79 40.58
N THR A 312 5.48 -28.33 40.73
CA THR A 312 5.81 -29.48 41.58
C THR A 312 6.81 -29.01 42.65
N GLU A 313 7.27 -29.91 43.51
CA GLU A 313 8.28 -29.57 44.53
C GLU A 313 9.61 -29.14 43.90
N ASN A 314 9.97 -29.71 42.75
CA ASN A 314 11.27 -29.53 42.13
C ASN A 314 11.24 -28.69 40.84
N GLU A 315 10.07 -28.54 40.21
CA GLU A 315 9.94 -27.94 38.87
C GLU A 315 8.68 -27.07 38.75
N TYR A 316 8.64 -26.25 37.70
CA TYR A 316 7.44 -25.53 37.28
C TYR A 316 7.31 -25.57 35.76
N ILE A 317 6.08 -25.46 35.29
CA ILE A 317 5.72 -25.46 33.88
C ILE A 317 4.87 -24.23 33.60
N LEU A 318 5.20 -23.53 32.53
CA LEU A 318 4.37 -22.47 31.95
C LEU A 318 3.77 -23.01 30.66
N GLU A 319 2.45 -22.99 30.57
CA GLU A 319 1.70 -23.41 29.39
C GLU A 319 0.93 -22.24 28.80
N LEU A 320 0.92 -22.11 27.48
CA LEU A 320 0.13 -21.09 26.80
C LEU A 320 -0.53 -21.69 25.56
N LYS A 321 -1.83 -21.42 25.40
CA LYS A 321 -2.54 -21.71 24.15
C LYS A 321 -2.30 -20.57 23.15
N PHE A 322 -1.61 -20.87 22.07
CA PHE A 322 -1.25 -19.91 21.02
C PHE A 322 -2.41 -19.59 20.08
N LEU A 323 -2.23 -18.58 19.21
CA LEU A 323 -3.22 -18.16 18.21
C LEU A 323 -3.62 -19.28 17.23
N ASN A 324 -2.74 -20.25 17.00
CA ASN A 324 -3.03 -21.43 16.18
C ASN A 324 -3.78 -22.53 16.95
N HIS A 325 -4.17 -22.25 18.20
CA HIS A 325 -4.83 -23.16 19.14
C HIS A 325 -3.96 -24.31 19.66
N ASN A 326 -2.68 -24.34 19.32
CA ASN A 326 -1.75 -25.30 19.91
C ASN A 326 -1.41 -24.86 21.33
N LEU A 327 -1.35 -25.82 22.24
CA LEU A 327 -0.81 -25.61 23.57
C LEU A 327 0.70 -25.82 23.50
N LYS A 328 1.45 -24.85 24.01
CA LYS A 328 2.90 -24.85 24.03
C LYS A 328 3.40 -24.71 25.45
N GLU A 329 4.53 -25.35 25.74
CA GLU A 329 5.23 -25.23 27.01
C GLU A 329 6.42 -24.29 26.86
N PHE A 330 6.71 -23.48 27.87
CA PHE A 330 7.87 -22.59 27.82
C PHE A 330 9.13 -23.35 28.19
N ASP A 331 10.04 -23.49 27.23
CA ASP A 331 11.38 -24.05 27.44
C ASP A 331 12.27 -22.98 28.08
N ASN A 332 12.72 -23.24 29.30
CA ASN A 332 13.57 -22.33 30.06
C ASN A 332 15.01 -22.27 29.51
N GLU A 333 15.50 -23.33 28.87
CA GLU A 333 16.85 -23.40 28.30
C GLU A 333 16.90 -22.66 26.97
N LEU A 334 15.95 -22.95 26.07
CA LEU A 334 15.86 -22.35 24.75
C LEU A 334 15.23 -20.95 24.77
N LYS A 335 14.55 -20.59 25.87
CA LYS A 335 13.85 -19.31 26.07
C LYS A 335 12.75 -19.06 25.03
N GLU A 336 12.06 -20.12 24.65
CA GLU A 336 10.99 -20.10 23.66
C GLU A 336 9.84 -21.06 24.03
N TRP A 337 8.70 -20.88 23.38
CA TRP A 337 7.54 -21.76 23.56
C TRP A 337 7.57 -22.92 22.55
N ASP A 338 7.67 -24.17 23.01
CA ASP A 338 7.68 -25.39 22.19
C ASP A 338 6.30 -26.04 22.11
#